data_AF-A0A4Q3URC3-F1
#
_entry.id   AF-A0A4Q3URC3-F1
#
_cell.length_a   1.000
_cell.length_b   1.000
_cell.length_c   1.000
_cell.angle_alpha   90.00
_cell.angle_beta   90.00
_cell.angle_gamma   90.00
#
_symmetry.space_group_name_H-M   'P 1'
#
loop_
_entity.id
_entity.type
_entity.pdbx_description
1 polymer ?
#
loop_
_entity_poly.entity_id
_entity_poly.type
_entity_poly.pdbx_seq_one_letter_code
_entity_poly.pdbx_strand_id
1 'polypeptide(L)'
;MKQRLLFTINYWLLWMFMFSAGRLFFLFVTRQEGDQSGFNMHWQSLFHGLRMDASMAAYFTLPVILILLGILFTRKVNYTVMLKWYTGLLVVLSSLIFAVDAQSFKFWGHRVDASILNYIQDPKEAAASTAHFPLIKWSILL
;
A
#
# COMPACT_ATOMS: atom_id res chain seq x y z
N MET A 1 24.51 18.93 -0.51
CA MET A 1 24.28 17.49 -0.20
C MET A 1 23.31 17.28 0.96
N LYS A 2 23.45 17.98 2.10
CA LYS A 2 22.53 17.87 3.28
C LYS A 2 21.04 17.95 2.92
N GLN A 3 20.63 18.93 2.11
CA GLN A 3 19.23 19.10 1.70
C GLN A 3 18.66 17.92 0.89
N ARG A 4 19.49 17.25 0.07
CA ARG A 4 19.05 16.08 -0.72
C ARG A 4 18.88 14.85 0.16
N LEU A 5 19.77 14.67 1.12
CA LEU A 5 19.70 13.56 2.07
C LEU A 5 18.51 13.71 3.02
N LEU A 6 18.26 14.93 3.52
CA LEU A 6 17.05 15.27 4.26
C LEU A 6 15.77 15.03 3.45
N PHE A 7 15.77 15.40 2.16
CA PHE A 7 14.64 15.10 1.28
C PHE A 7 14.37 13.59 1.17
N THR A 8 15.40 12.77 0.92
CA THR A 8 15.26 11.31 0.82
C THR A 8 14.76 10.69 2.12
N ILE A 9 15.29 11.12 3.27
CA ILE A 9 14.85 10.63 4.59
C ILE A 9 13.39 11.01 4.83
N ASN A 10 13.00 12.26 4.58
CA ASN A 10 11.62 12.70 4.75
C ASN A 10 10.67 11.98 3.79
N TYR A 11 11.10 11.70 2.56
CA TYR A 11 10.33 10.93 1.59
C TYR A 11 10.11 9.49 2.05
N TRP A 12 11.15 8.83 2.58
CA TRP A 12 11.03 7.50 3.17
C TRP A 12 10.11 7.48 4.40
N LEU A 13 10.22 8.48 5.28
CA LEU A 13 9.34 8.64 6.45
C LEU A 13 7.88 8.84 6.03
N LEU A 14 7.62 9.61 4.97
CA LEU A 14 6.27 9.80 4.42
C LEU A 14 5.65 8.46 3.99
N TRP A 15 6.42 7.62 3.29
CA TRP A 15 5.93 6.29 2.89
C TRP A 15 5.69 5.37 4.07
N MET A 16 6.60 5.35 5.06
CA MET A 16 6.38 4.60 6.29
C MET A 16 5.09 5.03 7.00
N PHE A 17 4.85 6.34 7.09
CA PHE A 17 3.63 6.88 7.69
C PHE A 17 2.40 6.44 6.89
N MET A 18 2.45 6.52 5.56
CA MET A 18 1.33 6.13 4.71
C MET A 18 0.98 4.63 4.84
N PHE A 19 1.98 3.75 4.87
CA PHE A 19 1.77 2.31 5.04
C PHE A 19 1.27 1.97 6.45
N SER A 20 1.81 2.63 7.47
CA SER A 20 1.32 2.50 8.84
C SER A 20 -0.15 2.95 8.96
N ALA A 21 -0.52 4.06 8.31
CA ALA A 21 -1.90 4.54 8.25
C ALA A 21 -2.81 3.56 7.50
N GLY A 22 -2.35 2.97 6.40
CA GLY A 22 -3.07 1.92 5.68
C GLY A 22 -3.33 0.68 6.55
N ARG A 23 -2.36 0.26 7.36
CA ARG A 23 -2.56 -0.83 8.34
C ARG A 23 -3.58 -0.45 9.42
N LEU A 24 -3.50 0.76 9.97
CA LEU A 24 -4.45 1.22 10.97
C LEU A 24 -5.87 1.30 10.40
N PHE A 25 -6.01 1.78 9.16
CA PHE A 25 -7.27 1.77 8.42
C PHE A 25 -7.81 0.34 8.27
N PHE A 26 -6.97 -0.60 7.84
CA PHE A 26 -7.34 -2.00 7.74
C PHE A 26 -7.85 -2.57 9.07
N LEU A 27 -7.08 -2.40 10.15
CA LEU A 27 -7.47 -2.87 11.49
C LEU A 27 -8.75 -2.21 12.00
N PHE A 28 -8.99 -0.94 11.66
CA PHE A 28 -10.21 -0.24 12.03
C PHE A 28 -11.44 -0.84 11.31
N VAL A 29 -11.30 -1.11 10.01
CA VAL A 29 -12.38 -1.65 9.16
C VAL A 29 -12.73 -3.10 9.54
N THR A 30 -11.74 -3.90 9.93
CA THR A 30 -11.90 -5.33 10.25
C THR A 30 -12.06 -5.61 11.75
N ARG A 31 -12.15 -4.56 12.58
CA ARG A 31 -12.23 -4.65 14.05
C ARG A 31 -13.39 -5.53 14.56
N GLN A 32 -14.53 -5.54 13.86
CA GLN A 32 -15.71 -6.34 14.25
C GLN A 32 -15.58 -7.83 13.89
N GLU A 33 -14.74 -8.16 12.92
CA GLU A 33 -14.56 -9.53 12.42
C GLU A 33 -13.40 -10.26 13.15
N GLY A 34 -12.49 -9.49 13.76
CA GLY A 34 -11.26 -9.98 14.41
C GLY A 34 -11.34 -10.26 15.91
N ASP A 35 -12.53 -10.35 16.51
CA ASP A 35 -12.73 -10.42 17.98
C ASP A 35 -12.24 -11.74 18.63
N GLN A 36 -11.57 -12.62 17.88
CA GLN A 36 -10.95 -13.86 18.38
C GLN A 36 -9.45 -13.72 18.69
N SER A 37 -8.77 -12.66 18.23
CA SER A 37 -7.36 -12.42 18.55
C SER A 37 -7.22 -11.38 19.65
N GLY A 38 -6.67 -11.77 20.81
CA GLY A 38 -6.54 -10.87 21.96
C GLY A 38 -5.78 -9.58 21.64
N PHE A 39 -6.13 -8.48 22.32
CA PHE A 39 -5.57 -7.12 22.16
C PHE A 39 -4.03 -7.07 22.06
N ASN A 40 -3.33 -7.97 22.75
CA ASN A 40 -1.87 -8.06 22.75
C ASN A 40 -1.27 -8.53 21.40
N MET A 41 -1.97 -9.38 20.65
CA MET A 41 -1.53 -9.81 19.31
C MET A 41 -1.61 -8.68 18.28
N HIS A 42 -2.62 -7.81 18.38
CA HIS A 42 -2.73 -6.64 17.51
C HIS A 42 -1.56 -5.67 17.71
N TRP A 43 -1.12 -5.46 18.95
CA TRP A 43 0.02 -4.59 19.24
C TRP A 43 1.34 -5.17 18.71
N GLN A 44 1.56 -6.47 18.89
CA GLN A 44 2.76 -7.14 18.35
C GLN A 44 2.77 -7.13 16.81
N SER A 45 1.61 -7.26 16.17
CA SER A 45 1.46 -7.16 14.72
C SER A 45 1.84 -5.77 14.20
N LEU A 46 1.49 -4.70 14.91
CA LEU A 46 1.91 -3.34 14.56
C LEU A 46 3.44 -3.21 14.58
N PHE A 47 4.10 -3.67 15.65
CA PHE A 47 5.56 -3.57 15.78
C PHE A 47 6.32 -4.42 14.76
N HIS A 48 5.92 -5.66 14.56
CA HIS A 48 6.56 -6.53 13.56
C HIS A 48 6.30 -6.01 12.14
N GLY A 49 5.10 -5.49 11.90
CA GLY A 49 4.72 -4.93 10.61
C GLY A 49 5.49 -3.66 10.26
N LEU A 50 5.92 -2.85 11.23
CA LEU A 50 6.75 -1.66 10.96
C LEU A 50 8.05 -1.99 10.23
N ARG A 51 8.66 -3.15 10.51
CA ARG A 51 9.87 -3.60 9.78
C ARG A 51 9.57 -3.87 8.30
N MET A 52 8.40 -4.46 8.02
CA MET A 52 7.96 -4.70 6.65
C MET A 52 7.66 -3.38 5.92
N ASP A 53 7.00 -2.44 6.60
CA ASP A 53 6.70 -1.12 6.03
C ASP A 53 7.97 -0.32 5.75
N ALA A 54 8.96 -0.42 6.63
CA ALA A 54 10.28 0.19 6.44
C ALA A 54 10.99 -0.33 5.18
N SER A 55 10.96 -1.65 4.95
CA SER A 55 11.49 -2.27 3.74
C SER A 55 10.72 -1.83 2.49
N MET A 56 9.38 -1.82 2.54
CA MET A 56 8.55 -1.38 1.43
C MET A 56 8.77 0.10 1.08
N ALA A 57 8.87 0.96 2.09
CA ALA A 57 9.18 2.38 1.93
C ALA A 57 10.57 2.58 1.30
N ALA A 58 11.54 1.72 1.64
CA ALA A 58 12.87 1.75 1.03
C ALA A 58 12.81 1.38 -0.46
N TYR A 59 12.02 0.37 -0.85
CA TYR A 59 11.79 0.04 -2.27
C TYR A 59 11.20 1.21 -3.04
N PHE A 60 10.25 1.96 -2.48
CA PHE A 60 9.64 3.12 -3.14
C PHE A 60 10.59 4.33 -3.21
N THR A 61 11.51 4.43 -2.24
CA THR A 61 12.50 5.50 -2.17
C THR A 61 13.72 5.24 -3.07
N LEU A 62 14.05 3.99 -3.38
CA LEU A 62 15.22 3.62 -4.18
C LEU A 62 15.22 4.28 -5.58
N PRO A 63 14.12 4.24 -6.36
CA PRO A 63 14.06 4.97 -7.64
C PRO A 63 14.28 6.47 -7.49
N VAL A 64 13.81 7.09 -6.39
CA VAL A 64 14.02 8.52 -6.11
C VAL A 64 15.51 8.81 -5.89
N ILE A 65 16.23 7.93 -5.20
CA ILE A 65 17.69 8.04 -5.02
C ILE A 65 18.39 7.96 -6.37
N LEU A 66 18.02 7.01 -7.23
CA LEU A 66 18.59 6.87 -8.57
C LEU A 66 18.35 8.12 -9.43
N ILE A 67 17.14 8.68 -9.37
CA ILE A 67 16.78 9.92 -10.06
C ILE A 67 17.67 11.07 -9.56
N LEU A 68 17.81 11.23 -8.25
CA LEU A 68 18.64 12.29 -7.64
C LEU A 68 20.12 12.16 -7.99
N LEU A 69 20.63 10.94 -8.16
CA LEU A 69 21.99 10.68 -8.66
C LEU A 69 22.11 11.06 -10.14
N GLY A 70 21.11 10.73 -10.97
CA GLY A 70 21.07 11.09 -12.39
C GLY A 70 21.14 12.59 -12.66
N ILE A 71 20.61 13.43 -11.76
CA ILE A 71 20.70 14.90 -11.83
C ILE A 71 22.17 15.38 -11.87
N LEU A 72 23.10 14.63 -11.27
CA LEU A 72 24.52 14.98 -11.29
C LEU A 72 25.13 14.90 -12.69
N PHE A 73 24.57 14.07 -13.57
CA PHE A 73 25.09 13.80 -14.91
C PHE A 73 24.32 14.52 -16.01
N THR A 74 23.09 14.97 -15.76
CA THR A 74 22.26 15.61 -16.81
C THR A 74 21.39 16.72 -16.23
N ARG A 75 21.45 17.92 -16.82
CA ARG A 75 20.71 19.11 -16.36
C ARG A 75 19.45 19.42 -17.18
N LYS A 76 19.22 18.69 -18.28
CA LYS A 76 18.15 18.99 -19.26
C LYS A 76 16.77 18.41 -18.89
N VAL A 77 16.69 17.50 -17.92
CA VAL A 77 15.43 16.80 -17.58
C VAL A 77 14.74 17.49 -16.40
N ASN A 78 13.41 17.66 -16.49
CA ASN A 78 12.61 18.19 -15.39
C ASN A 78 12.26 17.10 -14.37
N TYR A 79 13.19 16.84 -13.45
CA TYR A 79 13.06 15.80 -12.42
C TYR A 79 11.89 16.03 -11.45
N THR A 80 11.44 17.27 -11.26
CA THR A 80 10.32 17.58 -10.37
C THR A 80 9.00 17.01 -10.90
N VAL A 81 8.76 17.13 -12.21
CA VAL A 81 7.54 16.58 -12.84
C VAL A 81 7.56 15.05 -12.78
N MET A 82 8.71 14.44 -13.05
CA MET A 82 8.87 12.99 -13.00
C MET A 82 8.63 12.42 -11.59
N LEU A 83 9.18 13.07 -10.56
CA LEU A 83 8.94 12.69 -9.16
C LEU A 83 7.48 12.84 -8.75
N LYS A 84 6.80 13.90 -9.19
CA LYS A 84 5.37 14.11 -8.91
C LYS A 84 4.51 12.99 -9.52
N TRP A 85 4.74 12.65 -10.79
CA TRP A 85 4.02 11.56 -11.44
C TRP A 85 4.30 10.21 -10.80
N TYR A 86 5.57 9.90 -10.53
CA TYR A 86 5.96 8.66 -9.86
C TYR A 86 5.30 8.53 -8.48
N THR A 87 5.38 9.58 -7.65
CA THR A 87 4.78 9.58 -6.31
C THR A 87 3.27 9.49 -6.40
N GLY A 88 2.63 10.26 -7.29
CA GLY A 88 1.18 10.27 -7.46
C GLY A 88 0.65 8.89 -7.89
N LEU A 89 1.31 8.26 -8.86
CA LEU A 89 0.95 6.91 -9.31
C LEU A 89 1.07 5.89 -8.17
N LEU A 90 2.16 5.91 -7.40
CA LEU A 90 2.33 5.00 -6.28
C LEU A 90 1.31 5.23 -5.17
N VAL A 91 0.93 6.47 -4.87
CA VAL A 91 -0.10 6.79 -3.87
C VAL A 91 -1.45 6.22 -4.29
N VAL A 92 -1.84 6.41 -5.56
CA VAL A 92 -3.10 5.88 -6.11
C VAL A 92 -3.11 4.35 -6.09
N LEU A 93 -2.03 3.71 -6.53
CA LEU A 93 -1.96 2.24 -6.52
C LEU A 93 -2.01 1.69 -5.09
N SER A 94 -1.26 2.30 -4.17
CA SER A 94 -1.17 1.83 -2.79
C SER A 94 -2.50 2.04 -2.04
N SER A 95 -3.20 3.15 -2.28
CA SER A 95 -4.52 3.40 -1.69
C SER A 95 -5.57 2.43 -2.21
N LEU A 96 -5.55 2.12 -3.51
CA LEU A 96 -6.45 1.14 -4.12
C LEU A 96 -6.21 -0.25 -3.53
N ILE A 97 -4.94 -0.67 -3.40
CA ILE A 97 -4.59 -1.95 -2.77
C ILE A 97 -5.13 -2.02 -1.34
N PHE A 98 -4.96 -0.96 -0.53
CA PHE A 98 -5.51 -0.95 0.84
C PHE A 98 -7.04 -0.99 0.89
N ALA A 99 -7.72 -0.31 -0.04
CA ALA A 99 -9.17 -0.35 -0.13
C ALA A 99 -9.70 -1.73 -0.52
N VAL A 100 -9.03 -2.41 -1.45
CA VAL A 100 -9.36 -3.77 -1.89
C VAL A 100 -9.06 -4.78 -0.79
N ASP A 101 -7.89 -4.71 -0.15
CA ASP A 101 -7.49 -5.62 0.94
C ASP A 101 -8.52 -5.58 2.10
N ALA A 102 -8.94 -4.38 2.50
CA ALA A 102 -9.94 -4.21 3.55
C ALA A 102 -11.32 -4.76 3.18
N GLN A 103 -11.74 -4.64 1.91
CA GLN A 103 -13.03 -5.18 1.46
C GLN A 103 -12.99 -6.70 1.30
N SER A 104 -11.96 -7.24 0.66
CA SER A 104 -11.78 -8.68 0.48
C SER A 104 -11.76 -9.41 1.83
N PHE A 105 -11.16 -8.80 2.86
CA PHE A 105 -11.18 -9.37 4.21
C PHE A 105 -12.61 -9.54 4.76
N LYS A 106 -13.52 -8.59 4.52
CA LYS A 106 -14.93 -8.71 4.96
C LYS A 106 -15.65 -9.88 4.29
N PHE A 107 -15.35 -10.13 3.03
CA PHE A 107 -16.03 -11.18 2.26
C PHE A 107 -15.47 -12.56 2.58
N TRP A 108 -14.16 -12.68 2.80
CA TRP A 108 -13.49 -13.98 2.88
C TRP A 108 -12.98 -14.33 4.29
N GLY A 109 -12.99 -13.39 5.24
CA GLY A 109 -12.54 -13.58 6.62
C GLY A 109 -11.02 -13.80 6.77
N HIS A 110 -10.25 -13.70 5.68
CA HIS A 110 -8.79 -13.81 5.68
C HIS A 110 -8.17 -12.76 4.78
N ARG A 111 -6.92 -12.40 5.07
CA ARG A 111 -6.15 -11.48 4.21
C ARG A 111 -5.87 -12.13 2.87
N VAL A 112 -5.80 -11.29 1.84
CA VAL A 112 -5.37 -11.63 0.48
C VAL A 112 -4.03 -12.36 0.55
N ASP A 113 -4.04 -13.67 0.32
CA ASP A 113 -2.87 -14.55 0.29
C ASP A 113 -2.73 -15.21 -1.09
N ALA A 114 -1.66 -15.98 -1.30
CA ALA A 114 -1.38 -16.69 -2.54
C ALA A 114 -2.52 -17.64 -2.99
N SER A 115 -3.47 -17.98 -2.10
CA SER A 115 -4.71 -18.67 -2.43
C SER A 115 -5.53 -17.98 -3.53
N ILE A 116 -5.39 -16.66 -3.70
CA ILE A 116 -6.04 -15.91 -4.79
C ILE A 116 -5.56 -16.36 -6.17
N LEU A 117 -4.30 -16.79 -6.28
CA LEU A 117 -3.77 -17.30 -7.55
C LEU A 117 -4.50 -18.58 -7.98
N ASN A 118 -5.00 -19.38 -7.02
CA ASN A 118 -5.82 -20.56 -7.33
C ASN A 118 -7.22 -20.16 -7.83
N TYR A 119 -7.81 -19.08 -7.31
CA TYR A 119 -9.09 -18.56 -7.82
C TYR A 119 -9.01 -17.97 -9.23
N ILE A 120 -7.84 -17.47 -9.64
CA ILE A 120 -7.61 -17.00 -11.02
C ILE A 120 -7.55 -18.18 -12.01
N GLN A 121 -7.21 -19.39 -11.55
CA GLN A 121 -7.20 -20.58 -12.39
C GLN A 121 -8.62 -21.06 -12.75
N ASP A 122 -9.61 -20.82 -11.88
CA ASP A 122 -11.02 -21.13 -12.11
C ASP A 122 -11.94 -19.88 -12.05
N PRO A 123 -11.92 -19.03 -13.10
CA PRO A 123 -12.61 -17.74 -13.13
C PRO A 123 -14.14 -17.84 -13.04
N LYS A 124 -14.74 -19.02 -13.32
CA LYS A 124 -16.19 -19.25 -13.18
C LYS A 124 -16.63 -19.31 -11.72
N GLU A 125 -15.84 -19.93 -10.85
CA GLU A 125 -16.18 -20.00 -9.42
C GLU A 125 -15.88 -18.68 -8.70
N ALA A 126 -14.80 -18.00 -9.10
CA ALA A 126 -14.47 -16.66 -8.60
C ALA A 126 -15.55 -15.62 -8.96
N ALA A 127 -16.08 -15.63 -10.19
CA ALA A 127 -17.12 -14.70 -10.63
C ALA A 127 -18.47 -14.90 -9.91
N ALA A 128 -18.83 -16.14 -9.57
CA ALA A 128 -20.04 -16.43 -8.79
C ALA A 128 -19.95 -15.89 -7.35
N SER A 129 -18.75 -15.92 -6.76
CA SER A 129 -18.48 -15.35 -5.42
C SER A 129 -18.36 -13.81 -5.44
N THR A 130 -17.90 -13.24 -6.57
CA THR A 130 -17.64 -11.79 -6.74
C THR A 130 -18.87 -11.00 -7.21
N ALA A 131 -19.97 -11.66 -7.63
CA ALA A 131 -21.17 -10.99 -8.14
C ALA A 131 -21.85 -10.02 -7.15
N HIS A 132 -21.46 -10.04 -5.87
CA HIS A 132 -21.92 -9.11 -4.84
C HIS A 132 -20.88 -8.03 -4.46
N PHE A 133 -19.91 -7.75 -5.32
CA PHE A 133 -18.88 -6.73 -5.07
C PHE A 133 -19.44 -5.29 -5.22
N PRO A 134 -19.46 -4.47 -4.15
CA PRO A 134 -19.92 -3.08 -4.19
C PRO A 134 -18.89 -2.09 -4.79
N LEU A 135 -17.80 -2.57 -5.40
CA LEU A 135 -16.76 -1.71 -5.98
C LEU A 135 -17.29 -0.75 -7.05
N ILE A 136 -18.27 -1.19 -7.85
CA ILE A 136 -18.89 -0.36 -8.90
C ILE A 136 -19.67 0.81 -8.30
N LYS A 137 -20.19 0.67 -7.07
CA LYS A 137 -21.03 1.71 -6.46
C LYS A 137 -20.22 2.91 -5.95
N TRP A 138 -18.92 2.76 -5.70
CA TRP A 138 -18.06 3.81 -5.17
C TRP A 138 -17.14 4.45 -6.21
N SER A 139 -16.85 3.79 -7.33
CA SER A 139 -16.10 4.41 -8.44
C SER A 139 -16.90 5.48 -9.20
N ILE A 140 -18.22 5.55 -8.97
CA ILE A 140 -19.14 6.53 -9.58
C ILE A 140 -19.36 7.76 -8.66
N LEU A 141 -18.90 7.71 -7.40
CA LEU A 141 -19.06 8.78 -6.41
C LEU A 141 -17.78 9.61 -6.17
N LEU A 142 -16.73 9.39 -6.96
CA LEU A 142 -15.49 10.19 -7.02
C LEU A 142 -15.35 10.81 -8.41
#